data_AF-A0A536V0K2-F1
#
_entry.id   AF-A0A536V0K2-F1
#
_cell.length_a   1.000
_cell.length_b   1.000
_cell.length_c   1.000
_cell.angle_alpha   90.00
_cell.angle_beta   90.00
_cell.angle_gamma   90.00
#
_symmetry.space_group_name_H-M   'P 1'
#
loop_
_entity.id
_entity.type
_entity.pdbx_description
1 polymer ?
#
loop_
_entity_poly.entity_id
_entity_poly.type
_entity_poly.pdbx_seq_one_letter_code
_entity_poly.pdbx_strand_id
1 'polypeptide(L)'
;MSPRFLMSALRWLLAMLLALSAGGALAQSEQQKLVNAADTTFLNFMRDPQMTWLQQNIGRAVLVVRDAKSGKWVGPAFYTLATASVGFQAGVAVSEMLTLVMTEKALNSLLSDSVKLGPDASVAAGPVGAGAKADVVTDLVSYSRSKGIYGGINLDGTVVAVSKDWNQGFYQKPVSAPDILVRMTTHNKSADKLIGDVSRATGRR
;
A
#
# COMPACT_ATOMS: atom_id res chain seq x y z
N MET A 1 23.07 39.44 56.56
CA MET A 1 22.32 38.39 55.83
C MET A 1 22.13 37.22 56.78
N SER A 2 20.90 36.89 57.18
CA SER A 2 20.68 35.92 58.26
C SER A 2 20.90 34.47 57.79
N PRO A 3 21.46 33.58 58.64
CA PRO A 3 21.73 32.18 58.27
C PRO A 3 20.48 31.40 57.83
N ARG A 4 19.29 31.89 58.18
CA ARG A 4 17.99 31.32 57.75
C ARG A 4 17.70 31.57 56.26
N PHE A 5 18.22 32.66 55.68
CA PHE A 5 18.05 32.99 54.26
C PHE A 5 18.98 32.18 53.35
N LEU A 6 20.17 31.83 53.83
CA LEU A 6 21.13 31.02 53.06
C LEU A 6 20.65 29.56 52.95
N MET A 7 20.07 29.01 54.03
CA MET A 7 19.53 27.65 54.05
C MET A 7 18.25 27.50 53.22
N SER A 8 17.40 28.53 53.12
CA SER A 8 16.21 28.48 52.27
C SER A 8 16.58 28.55 50.79
N ALA A 9 17.51 29.44 50.41
CA ALA A 9 18.01 29.53 49.04
C ALA A 9 18.69 28.23 48.56
N LEU A 10 19.48 27.59 49.43
CA LEU A 10 20.13 26.31 49.13
C LEU A 10 19.11 25.17 48.96
N ARG A 11 18.04 25.14 49.75
CA ARG A 11 16.95 24.16 49.60
C ARG A 11 16.20 24.31 48.28
N TRP A 12 15.97 25.54 47.82
CA TRP A 12 15.34 25.78 46.52
C TRP A 12 16.25 25.42 45.35
N LEU A 13 17.55 25.72 45.44
CA LEU A 13 18.54 25.31 44.44
C LEU A 13 18.66 23.78 44.33
N LEU A 14 18.67 23.05 45.45
CA LEU A 14 18.72 21.58 45.45
C LEU A 14 17.44 20.95 44.87
N ALA A 15 16.27 21.51 45.19
CA ALA A 15 14.99 21.05 44.66
C ALA A 15 14.88 21.27 43.14
N MET A 16 15.42 22.38 42.64
CA MET A 16 15.43 22.70 41.21
C MET A 16 16.42 21.81 40.43
N LEU A 17 17.57 21.47 41.03
CA LEU A 17 18.54 20.53 40.45
C LEU A 17 17.96 19.10 40.35
N LEU A 18 17.21 18.66 41.37
CA LEU A 18 16.51 17.36 41.38
C LEU A 18 15.36 17.32 40.35
N ALA A 19 14.61 18.41 40.17
CA ALA A 19 13.54 18.50 39.17
C ALA A 19 14.06 18.39 37.72
N LEU A 20 15.25 18.95 37.42
CA LEU A 20 15.88 18.76 36.11
C LEU A 20 16.32 17.31 35.85
N SER A 21 16.75 16.58 36.88
CA SER A 21 17.18 15.18 36.76
C SER A 21 16.01 14.20 36.57
N ALA A 22 14.85 14.48 37.18
CA ALA A 22 13.66 13.64 37.06
C ALA A 22 13.04 13.68 35.66
N GLY A 23 13.06 14.85 35.00
CA GLY A 23 12.60 15.00 33.61
C GLY A 23 13.49 14.28 32.59
N GLY A 24 14.81 14.30 32.80
CA GLY A 24 15.79 13.62 31.93
C GLY A 24 15.71 12.09 32.01
N ALA A 25 15.56 11.53 33.22
CA ALA A 25 15.44 10.09 33.42
C ALA A 25 14.13 9.50 32.84
N LEU A 26 13.01 10.26 32.92
CA LEU A 26 11.74 9.89 32.30
C LEU A 26 11.84 9.93 30.76
N ALA A 27 12.41 10.98 30.18
CA ALA A 27 12.64 11.08 28.74
C ALA A 27 13.57 9.97 28.21
N GLN A 28 14.63 9.64 28.96
CA GLN A 28 15.52 8.53 28.63
C GLN A 28 14.79 7.18 28.67
N SER A 29 13.85 7.01 29.61
CA SER A 29 13.02 5.79 29.68
C SER A 29 12.03 5.67 28.51
N GLU A 30 11.46 6.77 28.04
CA GLU A 30 10.56 6.80 26.87
C GLU A 30 11.33 6.56 25.57
N GLN A 31 12.48 7.18 25.42
CA GLN A 31 13.40 6.93 24.31
C GLN A 31 13.81 5.46 24.28
N GLN A 32 14.14 4.87 25.43
CA GLN A 32 14.50 3.46 25.50
C GLN A 32 13.32 2.55 25.16
N LYS A 33 12.08 2.90 25.56
CA LYS A 33 10.89 2.16 25.14
C LYS A 33 10.69 2.18 23.62
N LEU A 34 10.94 3.33 22.98
CA LEU A 34 10.86 3.44 21.52
C LEU A 34 11.93 2.60 20.83
N VAL A 35 13.18 2.64 21.31
CA VAL A 35 14.27 1.81 20.79
C VAL A 35 13.93 0.33 20.95
N ASN A 36 13.50 -0.11 22.14
CA ASN A 36 13.13 -1.49 22.39
C ASN A 36 11.94 -1.95 21.52
N ALA A 37 10.97 -1.05 21.27
CA ALA A 37 9.84 -1.33 20.38
C ALA A 37 10.30 -1.47 18.91
N ALA A 38 11.23 -0.62 18.46
CA ALA A 38 11.82 -0.71 17.13
C ALA A 38 12.60 -2.02 16.95
N ASP A 39 13.43 -2.40 17.93
CA ASP A 39 14.17 -3.66 17.92
C ASP A 39 13.22 -4.87 17.88
N THR A 40 12.17 -4.85 18.69
CA THR A 40 11.15 -5.92 18.69
C THR A 40 10.46 -6.03 17.34
N THR A 41 10.10 -4.89 16.75
CA THR A 41 9.45 -4.85 15.42
C THR A 41 10.39 -5.41 14.35
N PHE A 42 11.65 -4.98 14.35
CA PHE A 42 12.67 -5.45 13.42
C PHE A 42 12.95 -6.95 13.57
N LEU A 43 13.10 -7.43 14.81
CA LEU A 43 13.36 -8.84 15.08
C LEU A 43 12.16 -9.71 14.69
N ASN A 44 10.92 -9.26 14.93
CA ASN A 44 9.73 -9.96 14.48
C ASN A 44 9.69 -10.08 12.95
N PHE A 45 10.10 -9.02 12.25
CA PHE A 45 10.19 -9.03 10.79
C PHE A 45 11.27 -9.99 10.28
N MET A 46 12.48 -9.95 10.86
CA MET A 46 13.59 -10.82 10.45
C MET A 46 13.36 -12.30 10.78
N ARG A 47 12.55 -12.60 11.81
CA ARG A 47 12.16 -13.97 12.19
C ARG A 47 11.07 -14.56 11.30
N ASP A 48 10.43 -13.77 10.45
CA ASP A 48 9.44 -14.21 9.47
C ASP A 48 10.07 -14.18 8.07
N PRO A 49 10.86 -15.22 7.70
CA PRO A 49 11.58 -15.24 6.42
C PRO A 49 10.63 -15.28 5.21
N GLN A 50 9.38 -15.69 5.42
CA GLN A 50 8.36 -15.67 4.38
C GLN A 50 7.60 -14.33 4.34
N MET A 51 7.86 -13.41 5.27
CA MET A 51 7.17 -12.14 5.41
C MET A 51 5.64 -12.34 5.49
N THR A 52 5.21 -13.40 6.16
CA THR A 52 3.82 -13.83 6.35
C THR A 52 2.91 -12.70 6.80
N TRP A 53 3.37 -11.85 7.74
CA TRP A 53 2.60 -10.67 8.15
C TRP A 53 2.38 -9.71 6.97
N LEU A 54 3.39 -9.41 6.16
CA LEU A 54 3.22 -8.61 4.95
C LEU A 54 2.28 -9.30 3.97
N GLN A 55 2.46 -10.60 3.71
CA GLN A 55 1.61 -11.34 2.78
C GLN A 55 0.12 -11.34 3.19
N GLN A 56 -0.16 -11.32 4.49
CA GLN A 56 -1.51 -11.27 5.04
C GLN A 56 -2.11 -9.85 5.05
N ASN A 57 -1.27 -8.81 5.06
CA ASN A 57 -1.70 -7.41 5.20
C ASN A 57 -1.52 -6.56 3.93
N ILE A 58 -0.82 -7.07 2.91
CA ILE A 58 -0.78 -6.46 1.57
C ILE A 58 -1.93 -7.00 0.72
N GLY A 59 -2.68 -6.08 0.11
CA GLY A 59 -3.76 -6.45 -0.79
C GLY A 59 -3.24 -7.11 -2.06
N ARG A 60 -4.03 -7.99 -2.66
CA ARG A 60 -3.78 -8.54 -4.00
C ARG A 60 -4.87 -8.08 -4.94
N ALA A 61 -4.50 -7.83 -6.18
CA ALA A 61 -5.43 -7.43 -7.24
C ALA A 61 -5.11 -8.13 -8.55
N VAL A 62 -6.14 -8.25 -9.38
CA VAL A 62 -6.01 -8.65 -10.78
C VAL A 62 -6.53 -7.54 -11.66
N LEU A 63 -5.82 -7.26 -12.76
CA LEU A 63 -6.27 -6.35 -13.81
C LEU A 63 -6.61 -7.14 -15.06
N VAL A 64 -7.78 -6.84 -15.62
CA VAL A 64 -8.18 -7.28 -16.96
C VAL A 64 -8.47 -6.04 -17.80
N VAL A 65 -8.12 -6.10 -19.07
CA VAL A 65 -8.25 -4.98 -20.00
C VAL A 65 -9.11 -5.40 -21.18
N ARG A 66 -10.00 -4.52 -21.63
CA ARG A 66 -10.73 -4.71 -22.87
C ARG A 66 -9.86 -4.22 -24.02
N ASP A 67 -9.40 -5.14 -24.86
CA ASP A 67 -8.63 -4.79 -26.05
C ASP A 67 -9.51 -3.96 -26.99
N ALA A 68 -9.05 -2.76 -27.32
CA ALA A 68 -9.76 -1.82 -28.19
C ALA A 68 -9.93 -2.37 -29.61
N LYS A 69 -9.01 -3.22 -30.08
CA LYS A 69 -9.02 -3.75 -31.45
C LYS A 69 -10.02 -4.89 -31.61
N SER A 70 -9.95 -5.90 -30.74
CA SER A 70 -10.79 -7.09 -30.81
C SER A 70 -12.09 -6.97 -30.00
N GLY A 71 -12.17 -6.02 -29.08
CA GLY A 71 -13.28 -5.89 -28.13
C GLY A 71 -13.33 -6.99 -27.07
N LYS A 72 -12.33 -7.87 -27.03
CA LYS A 72 -12.23 -8.99 -26.07
C LYS A 72 -11.55 -8.53 -24.79
N TRP A 73 -11.91 -9.17 -23.67
CA TRP A 73 -11.19 -9.02 -22.42
C TRP A 73 -9.93 -9.87 -22.40
N VAL A 74 -8.87 -9.30 -21.82
CA VAL A 74 -7.51 -9.86 -21.79
C VAL A 74 -6.97 -9.80 -20.37
N GLY A 75 -6.19 -10.81 -19.97
CA GLY A 75 -5.53 -10.90 -18.67
C GLY A 75 -5.66 -12.29 -18.03
N PRO A 76 -5.54 -12.41 -16.69
CA PRO A 76 -5.25 -11.33 -15.74
C PRO A 76 -3.76 -11.02 -15.63
N ALA A 77 -3.44 -9.76 -15.33
CA ALA A 77 -2.15 -9.40 -14.73
C ALA A 77 -2.32 -9.25 -13.21
N PHE A 78 -1.38 -9.78 -12.45
CA PHE A 78 -1.41 -9.78 -10.98
C PHE A 78 -0.65 -8.58 -10.41
N TYR A 79 -1.24 -7.97 -9.38
CA TYR A 79 -0.72 -6.79 -8.70
C TYR A 79 -0.76 -6.97 -7.18
N THR A 80 0.13 -6.26 -6.50
CA THR A 80 0.16 -6.09 -5.06
C THR A 80 -0.22 -4.66 -4.72
N LEU A 81 -1.07 -4.50 -3.71
CA LEU A 81 -1.54 -3.21 -3.19
C LEU A 81 -0.98 -3.00 -1.79
N ALA A 82 -0.31 -1.87 -1.59
CA ALA A 82 0.18 -1.42 -0.29
C ALA A 82 -0.35 -0.02 -0.01
N THR A 83 -1.35 0.09 0.86
CA THR A 83 -1.99 1.36 1.19
C THR A 83 -1.39 1.98 2.45
N ALA A 84 -0.70 3.10 2.28
CA ALA A 84 -0.30 3.94 3.41
C ALA A 84 -1.50 4.81 3.83
N SER A 85 -2.45 4.24 4.56
CA SER A 85 -3.62 4.98 5.06
C SER A 85 -3.71 4.92 6.57
N VAL A 86 -3.78 6.12 7.15
CA VAL A 86 -4.14 6.41 8.54
C VAL A 86 -5.61 6.04 8.84
N GLY A 87 -6.40 5.62 7.84
CA GLY A 87 -7.83 5.28 7.95
C GLY A 87 -8.18 3.79 8.12
N PHE A 88 -7.21 2.86 7.99
CA PHE A 88 -7.43 1.44 8.31
C PHE A 88 -7.33 1.15 9.83
N GLN A 89 -7.41 2.20 10.66
CA GLN A 89 -7.20 2.13 12.11
C GLN A 89 -8.44 1.71 12.94
N ALA A 90 -9.56 1.31 12.33
CA ALA A 90 -10.74 0.89 13.09
C ALA A 90 -11.57 -0.21 12.41
N GLY A 91 -11.04 -1.44 12.31
CA GLY A 91 -11.86 -2.67 12.29
C GLY A 91 -12.77 -2.96 11.09
N VAL A 92 -12.80 -2.12 10.05
CA VAL A 92 -13.56 -2.38 8.83
C VAL A 92 -12.67 -3.07 7.81
N ALA A 93 -12.65 -4.41 7.83
CA ALA A 93 -12.06 -5.18 6.76
C ALA A 93 -12.88 -4.98 5.48
N VAL A 94 -12.28 -4.35 4.47
CA VAL A 94 -12.83 -4.40 3.10
C VAL A 94 -12.62 -5.81 2.57
N SER A 95 -13.71 -6.53 2.35
CA SER A 95 -13.66 -7.92 1.87
C SER A 95 -13.42 -8.02 0.37
N GLU A 96 -14.03 -7.12 -0.41
CA GLU A 96 -13.99 -7.15 -1.88
C GLU A 96 -13.96 -5.72 -2.42
N MET A 97 -13.15 -5.48 -3.46
CA MET A 97 -13.00 -4.19 -4.13
C MET A 97 -13.05 -4.38 -5.65
N LEU A 98 -13.80 -3.53 -6.33
CA LEU A 98 -13.83 -3.41 -7.78
C LEU A 98 -13.41 -2.00 -8.18
N THR A 99 -12.36 -1.88 -8.98
CA THR A 99 -11.89 -0.60 -9.50
C THR A 99 -12.03 -0.58 -11.02
N LEU A 100 -12.74 0.41 -11.54
CA LEU A 100 -12.87 0.69 -12.95
C LEU A 100 -11.76 1.65 -13.36
N VAL A 101 -10.97 1.27 -14.37
CA VAL A 101 -9.94 2.12 -14.99
C VAL A 101 -10.59 2.83 -16.17
N MET A 102 -10.83 4.13 -16.01
CA MET A 102 -11.69 4.90 -16.92
C MET A 102 -10.95 5.56 -18.08
N THR A 103 -9.61 5.67 -18.01
CA THR A 103 -8.79 6.36 -19.02
C THR A 103 -7.58 5.52 -19.43
N GLU A 104 -7.10 5.76 -20.66
CA GLU A 104 -5.85 5.16 -21.15
C GLU A 104 -4.64 5.63 -20.33
N LYS A 105 -4.67 6.87 -19.83
CA LYS A 105 -3.61 7.42 -18.97
C LYS A 105 -3.47 6.58 -17.70
N ALA A 106 -4.58 6.31 -17.00
CA ALA A 106 -4.57 5.47 -15.81
C ALA A 106 -4.14 4.04 -16.12
N LEU A 107 -4.60 3.47 -17.24
CA LEU A 107 -4.15 2.16 -17.69
C LEU A 107 -2.63 2.14 -17.92
N ASN A 108 -2.10 3.13 -18.63
CA ASN A 108 -0.66 3.23 -18.92
C ASN A 108 0.18 3.34 -17.64
N SER A 109 -0.31 4.04 -16.62
CA SER A 109 0.35 4.07 -15.31
C SER A 109 0.38 2.69 -14.64
N LEU A 110 -0.69 1.89 -14.77
CA LEU A 110 -0.74 0.51 -14.24
C LEU A 110 0.11 -0.48 -15.04
N LEU A 111 0.51 -0.16 -16.27
CA LEU A 111 1.44 -0.98 -17.05
C LEU A 111 2.91 -0.84 -16.58
N SER A 112 3.20 0.18 -15.77
CA SER A 112 4.52 0.37 -15.15
C SER A 112 4.73 -0.59 -13.98
N ASP A 113 5.98 -0.84 -13.59
CA ASP A 113 6.32 -1.75 -12.48
C ASP A 113 5.65 -1.36 -11.16
N SER A 114 5.48 -0.06 -10.90
CA SER A 114 4.80 0.46 -9.71
C SER A 114 4.23 1.87 -9.92
N VAL A 115 3.09 2.17 -9.31
CA VAL A 115 2.47 3.50 -9.29
C VAL A 115 1.91 3.80 -7.91
N LYS A 116 2.08 5.03 -7.44
CA LYS A 116 1.38 5.53 -6.26
C LYS A 116 0.10 6.24 -6.70
N LEU A 117 -1.04 5.84 -6.13
CA LEU A 117 -2.33 6.50 -6.29
C LEU A 117 -2.37 7.71 -5.33
N GLY A 118 -2.73 8.88 -5.84
CA GLY A 118 -2.90 10.11 -5.08
C GLY A 118 -2.86 11.37 -5.98
N PRO A 119 -3.01 12.57 -5.40
CA PRO A 119 -2.91 13.85 -6.11
C PRO A 119 -1.50 14.15 -6.67
N ASP A 120 -0.48 13.47 -6.14
CA ASP A 120 0.87 13.44 -6.72
C ASP A 120 1.16 12.06 -7.30
N ALA A 121 0.18 11.48 -8.00
CA ALA A 121 0.34 10.14 -8.55
C ALA A 121 1.55 10.14 -9.49
N SER A 122 2.56 9.42 -9.01
CA SER A 122 3.88 9.33 -9.57
C SER A 122 4.22 7.85 -9.58
N VAL A 123 4.97 7.43 -10.60
CA VAL A 123 5.57 6.10 -10.63
C VAL A 123 6.42 5.97 -9.37
N ALA A 124 6.08 5.03 -8.50
CA ALA A 124 6.78 4.81 -7.23
C ALA A 124 8.08 4.05 -7.51
N ALA A 125 9.02 4.70 -8.20
CA ALA A 125 10.26 4.09 -8.61
C ALA A 125 11.19 3.87 -7.39
N GLY A 126 11.39 2.61 -7.01
CA GLY A 126 12.68 2.18 -6.46
C GLY A 126 13.81 2.43 -7.49
N PRO A 127 15.09 2.42 -7.09
CA PRO A 127 16.12 3.39 -7.49
C PRO A 127 16.35 3.52 -9.00
N VAL A 128 15.47 4.20 -9.71
CA VAL A 128 15.74 4.86 -11.01
C VAL A 128 14.69 5.94 -11.22
N GLY A 129 15.13 7.21 -11.19
CA GLY A 129 14.27 8.37 -11.37
C GLY A 129 13.87 8.61 -12.82
N ALA A 130 12.57 8.76 -13.05
CA ALA A 130 11.97 9.62 -14.08
C ALA A 130 10.46 9.70 -13.77
N GLY A 131 10.09 10.62 -12.88
CA GLY A 131 8.70 10.81 -12.46
C GLY A 131 7.85 11.38 -13.60
N ALA A 132 6.99 10.55 -14.20
CA ALA A 132 5.81 11.05 -14.88
C ALA A 132 4.75 11.39 -13.81
N LYS A 133 4.37 12.67 -13.72
CA LYS A 133 3.22 13.12 -12.94
C LYS A 133 1.96 12.72 -13.70
N ALA A 134 1.13 11.88 -13.11
CA ALA A 134 -0.14 11.50 -13.69
C ALA A 134 -1.17 11.48 -12.57
N ASP A 135 -2.12 12.41 -12.52
CA ASP A 135 -3.33 12.22 -11.70
C ASP A 135 -4.04 10.94 -12.17
N VAL A 136 -3.93 9.86 -11.39
CA VAL A 136 -4.54 8.55 -11.69
C VAL A 136 -5.84 8.39 -10.91
N VAL A 137 -6.02 9.06 -9.77
CA VAL A 137 -7.18 8.82 -8.87
C VAL A 137 -8.51 9.30 -9.48
N THR A 138 -8.52 10.42 -10.22
CA THR A 138 -9.72 10.89 -10.94
C THR A 138 -10.19 9.94 -12.03
N ASP A 139 -9.27 9.09 -12.49
CA ASP A 139 -9.45 8.18 -13.61
C ASP A 139 -9.75 6.75 -13.14
N LEU A 140 -9.85 6.54 -11.82
CA LEU A 140 -10.22 5.29 -11.18
C LEU A 140 -11.53 5.47 -10.40
N VAL A 141 -12.52 4.62 -10.68
CA VAL A 141 -13.76 4.55 -9.88
C VAL A 141 -13.76 3.27 -9.09
N SER A 142 -13.67 3.37 -7.76
CA SER A 142 -13.53 2.19 -6.89
C SER A 142 -14.76 1.99 -6.01
N TYR A 143 -15.29 0.78 -6.05
CA TYR A 143 -16.40 0.31 -5.23
C TYR A 143 -15.88 -0.75 -4.27
N SER A 144 -16.27 -0.64 -3.01
CA SER A 144 -16.03 -1.70 -2.02
C SER A 144 -17.32 -2.35 -1.57
N ARG A 145 -17.24 -3.62 -1.22
CA ARG A 145 -18.29 -4.35 -0.51
C ARG A 145 -17.74 -4.86 0.81
N SER A 146 -18.31 -4.38 1.91
CA SER A 146 -17.97 -4.80 3.27
C SER A 146 -19.26 -5.20 4.00
N LYS A 147 -19.46 -6.51 4.26
CA LYS A 147 -20.58 -7.05 5.05
C LYS A 147 -21.96 -6.39 4.78
N GLY A 148 -22.27 -6.07 3.52
CA GLY A 148 -23.58 -5.53 3.11
C GLY A 148 -23.65 -4.01 2.88
N ILE A 149 -22.56 -3.26 3.10
CA ILE A 149 -22.49 -1.82 2.81
C ILE A 149 -21.61 -1.60 1.58
N TYR A 150 -22.13 -0.83 0.63
CA TYR A 150 -21.40 -0.33 -0.53
C TYR A 150 -21.02 1.13 -0.28
N GLY A 151 -19.75 1.47 -0.52
CA GLY A 151 -19.24 2.81 -0.34
C GLY A 151 -18.02 3.06 -1.21
N GLY A 152 -17.85 4.32 -1.61
CA GLY A 152 -16.62 4.78 -2.24
C GLY A 152 -15.45 4.64 -1.26
N ILE A 153 -14.30 4.23 -1.77
CA ILE A 153 -13.07 4.11 -0.98
C ILE A 153 -12.06 5.15 -1.45
N ASN A 154 -11.33 5.74 -0.51
CA ASN A 154 -10.18 6.55 -0.85
C ASN A 154 -8.96 5.63 -1.04
N LEU A 155 -8.35 5.68 -2.23
CA LEU A 155 -7.13 4.94 -2.57
C LEU A 155 -5.86 5.79 -2.49
N ASP A 156 -5.96 7.06 -2.09
CA ASP A 156 -4.83 7.96 -1.90
C ASP A 156 -3.78 7.34 -0.98
N GLY A 157 -2.52 7.39 -1.41
CA GLY A 157 -1.40 6.78 -0.70
C GLY A 157 -1.23 5.28 -0.97
N THR A 158 -2.02 4.68 -1.86
CA THR A 158 -1.87 3.27 -2.27
C THR A 158 -0.78 3.12 -3.32
N VAL A 159 0.21 2.29 -3.04
CA VAL A 159 1.16 1.79 -4.05
C VAL A 159 0.55 0.55 -4.70
N VAL A 160 0.44 0.58 -6.01
CA VAL A 160 0.07 -0.56 -6.86
C VAL A 160 1.32 -1.01 -7.59
N ALA A 161 1.76 -2.25 -7.35
CA ALA A 161 2.97 -2.81 -7.95
C ALA A 161 2.65 -4.09 -8.72
N VAL A 162 3.30 -4.27 -9.87
CA VAL A 162 3.19 -5.52 -10.66
C VAL A 162 3.78 -6.66 -9.84
N SER A 163 3.00 -7.71 -9.62
CA SER A 163 3.46 -8.88 -8.90
C SER A 163 4.19 -9.83 -9.84
N LYS A 164 5.49 -9.58 -10.05
CA LYS A 164 6.33 -10.33 -11.02
C LYS A 164 6.32 -11.84 -10.73
N ASP A 165 6.45 -12.23 -9.46
CA ASP A 165 6.46 -13.64 -9.04
C ASP A 165 5.13 -14.34 -9.32
N TRP A 166 4.00 -13.65 -9.08
CA TRP A 166 2.67 -14.19 -9.35
C TRP A 166 2.38 -14.30 -10.84
N ASN A 167 2.76 -13.28 -11.62
CA ASN A 167 2.65 -13.35 -13.08
C ASN A 167 3.52 -14.48 -13.64
N GLN A 168 4.77 -14.60 -13.19
CA GLN A 168 5.66 -15.68 -13.62
C GLN A 168 5.13 -17.06 -13.21
N GLY A 169 4.68 -17.23 -11.97
CA GLY A 169 4.09 -18.47 -11.50
C GLY A 169 2.81 -18.83 -12.23
N PHE A 170 1.96 -17.86 -12.56
CA PHE A 170 0.72 -18.10 -13.27
C PHE A 170 0.95 -18.43 -14.75
N TYR A 171 1.86 -17.73 -15.43
CA TYR A 171 2.13 -17.93 -16.86
C TYR A 171 3.26 -18.92 -17.15
N GLN A 172 3.96 -19.42 -16.12
CA GLN A 172 5.09 -20.35 -16.21
C GLN A 172 6.27 -19.82 -17.04
N LYS A 173 6.39 -18.49 -17.14
CA LYS A 173 7.49 -17.78 -17.82
C LYS A 173 7.58 -16.34 -17.33
N PRO A 174 8.75 -15.69 -17.41
CA PRO A 174 8.86 -14.26 -17.13
C PRO A 174 8.01 -13.45 -18.11
N VAL A 175 7.04 -12.70 -17.60
CA VAL A 175 6.17 -11.82 -18.41
C VAL A 175 5.93 -10.50 -17.67
N SER A 176 5.92 -9.41 -18.44
CA SER A 176 5.58 -8.08 -17.94
C SER A 176 4.07 -7.80 -18.06
N ALA A 177 3.56 -6.78 -17.35
CA ALA A 177 2.16 -6.36 -17.52
C ALA A 177 1.81 -6.01 -18.99
N PRO A 178 2.68 -5.31 -19.76
CA PRO A 178 2.46 -5.12 -21.19
C PRO A 178 2.42 -6.40 -22.03
N ASP A 179 3.19 -7.45 -21.68
CA ASP A 179 3.13 -8.74 -22.38
C ASP A 179 1.75 -9.39 -22.24
N ILE A 180 1.15 -9.24 -21.06
CA ILE A 180 -0.14 -9.82 -20.70
C ILE A 180 -1.28 -8.99 -21.30
N LEU A 181 -1.31 -7.69 -21.02
CA LEU A 181 -2.49 -6.84 -21.23
C LEU A 181 -2.53 -6.12 -22.58
N VAL A 182 -1.38 -5.94 -23.24
CA VAL A 182 -1.27 -5.17 -24.49
C VAL A 182 -0.80 -6.04 -25.65
N ARG A 183 0.34 -6.71 -25.50
CA ARG A 183 0.92 -7.56 -26.56
C ARG A 183 0.25 -8.93 -26.66
N MET A 184 -0.42 -9.36 -25.59
CA MET A 184 -1.14 -10.64 -25.54
C MET A 184 -0.26 -11.84 -25.91
N THR A 185 1.01 -11.84 -25.52
CA THR A 185 2.00 -12.89 -25.88
C THR A 185 1.91 -14.12 -24.98
N THR A 186 0.94 -14.15 -24.08
CA THR A 186 0.75 -15.20 -23.10
C THR A 186 -0.73 -15.45 -22.83
N HIS A 187 -1.03 -16.69 -22.48
CA HIS A 187 -2.38 -17.14 -22.18
C HIS A 187 -2.31 -18.31 -21.21
N ASN A 188 -3.22 -18.35 -20.24
CA ASN A 188 -3.41 -19.50 -19.38
C ASN A 188 -4.90 -19.84 -19.32
N LYS A 189 -5.25 -21.09 -19.61
CA LYS A 189 -6.64 -21.59 -19.63
C LYS A 189 -7.37 -21.41 -18.30
N SER A 190 -6.65 -21.36 -17.18
CA SER A 190 -7.26 -21.09 -15.87
C SER A 190 -7.90 -19.69 -15.78
N ALA A 191 -7.50 -18.76 -16.65
CA ALA A 191 -8.11 -17.43 -16.75
C ALA A 191 -9.44 -17.41 -17.50
N ASP A 192 -9.74 -18.43 -18.33
CA ASP A 192 -10.88 -18.41 -19.26
C ASP A 192 -12.22 -18.18 -18.55
N LYS A 193 -12.39 -18.78 -17.38
CA LYS A 193 -13.61 -18.61 -16.58
C LYS A 193 -13.79 -17.14 -16.17
N LEU A 194 -12.75 -16.51 -15.63
CA LEU A 194 -12.78 -15.11 -15.21
C LEU A 194 -13.06 -14.19 -16.40
N ILE A 195 -12.34 -14.38 -17.50
CA ILE A 195 -12.53 -13.59 -18.72
C ILE A 195 -13.95 -13.76 -19.28
N GLY A 196 -14.49 -14.97 -19.24
CA GLY A 196 -15.87 -15.26 -19.63
C GLY A 196 -16.90 -14.59 -18.72
N ASP A 197 -16.69 -14.61 -17.39
CA ASP A 197 -17.55 -13.95 -16.41
C ASP A 197 -17.58 -12.42 -16.62
N VAL A 198 -16.40 -11.79 -16.79
CA VAL A 198 -16.29 -10.35 -17.08
C VAL A 198 -16.93 -10.00 -18.42
N SER A 199 -16.71 -10.83 -19.45
CA SER A 199 -17.32 -10.62 -20.77
C SER A 199 -18.84 -10.66 -20.71
N ARG A 200 -19.43 -11.57 -19.93
CA ARG A 200 -20.89 -11.64 -19.73
C ARG A 200 -21.43 -10.44 -18.94
N ALA A 201 -20.72 -10.00 -17.92
CA ALA A 201 -21.15 -8.87 -17.09
C ALA A 201 -21.09 -7.52 -17.83
N THR A 202 -20.22 -7.40 -18.83
CA THR A 202 -19.96 -6.16 -19.59
C THR A 202 -20.53 -6.18 -21.01
N GLY A 203 -20.83 -7.36 -21.54
CA GLY A 203 -21.55 -7.57 -22.79
C GLY A 203 -23.00 -7.12 -22.61
N ARG A 204 -23.33 -5.97 -23.18
CA ARG A 204 -24.69 -5.41 -23.17
C ARG A 204 -25.69 -6.37 -23.82
N ARG A 205 -26.90 -6.40 -23.24
CA ARG A 205 -28.16 -6.61 -23.98
C ARG A 205 -28.31 -5.57 -25.09
#